data_AF-A0A562WAE7-F1
#
_entry.id   AF-A0A562WAE7-F1
#
_cell.length_a   1.000
_cell.length_b   1.000
_cell.length_c   1.000
_cell.angle_alpha   90.00
_cell.angle_beta   90.00
_cell.angle_gamma   90.00
#
_symmetry.space_group_name_H-M   'P 1'
#
loop_
_entity.id
_entity.type
_entity.pdbx_description
1 polymer ?
#
loop_
_entity_poly.entity_id
_entity_poly.type
_entity_poly.pdbx_seq_one_letter_code
_entity_poly.pdbx_strand_id
1 'polypeptide(L)'
;MDNRRRVTWRHLSAALVALVLGAVLLPAPAQAVDYPGGRRIYSVALGAIPAHGAPATGPVWVRLATYYFFGDGTVTESFFYWNRATAVGAAGTGVRTTGCTGHDCEVRTAAGFQPGATVKSLAGTYTNSGDTVTITWSGSVQETWRVSQPASDLARLDFVSSNYGVTVGWGFGSSASNDAYTPVSNIPLAQYTGRYAGYSGSTGAAGPSGMDLRSFARCNGNCLSWLSPPTATCSSCPNGATSSPIRYYLAGSGRRNFYEHWCTCLTSSTCYTGGSHRKPQLQVIGDNGTFHGWVGVEASNSTANTGYFAVHFHVNV
;
A
#
# COMPACT_ATOMS: atom_id res chain seq x y z
N MET A 1 45.33 -4.52 80.20
CA MET A 1 44.50 -5.58 79.61
C MET A 1 43.06 -5.29 80.05
N ASP A 2 42.03 -5.15 79.22
CA ASP A 2 41.90 -5.35 77.77
C ASP A 2 40.66 -4.58 77.28
N ASN A 3 40.76 -4.00 76.08
CA ASN A 3 39.96 -2.89 75.54
C ASN A 3 38.81 -3.39 74.63
N ARG A 4 38.09 -4.45 75.04
CA ARG A 4 37.24 -5.26 74.12
C ARG A 4 35.72 -5.11 74.29
N ARG A 5 35.15 -3.90 74.36
CA ARG A 5 33.67 -3.76 74.47
C ARG A 5 32.98 -2.72 73.57
N ARG A 6 33.64 -2.16 72.55
CA ARG A 6 33.05 -1.06 71.73
C ARG A 6 32.92 -1.28 70.22
N VAL A 7 32.90 -2.53 69.72
CA VAL A 7 32.90 -2.78 68.26
C VAL A 7 31.60 -3.42 67.72
N THR A 8 30.73 -3.98 68.56
CA THR A 8 29.60 -4.80 68.08
C THR A 8 28.28 -4.06 67.80
N TRP A 9 28.25 -2.73 67.85
CA TRP A 9 27.01 -1.94 67.67
C TRP A 9 26.97 -1.06 66.42
N ARG A 10 27.97 -1.15 65.52
CA ARG A 10 28.00 -0.40 64.25
C ARG A 10 27.69 -1.24 63.01
N HIS A 11 27.59 -2.56 63.13
CA HIS A 11 27.36 -3.45 61.98
C HIS A 11 25.91 -3.92 61.80
N LEU A 12 25.02 -3.71 62.79
CA LEU A 12 23.60 -4.08 62.69
C LEU A 12 22.73 -2.99 62.04
N SER A 13 23.13 -1.71 62.08
CA SER A 13 22.37 -0.62 61.47
C SER A 13 22.63 -0.43 59.96
N ALA A 14 23.76 -0.94 59.45
CA ALA A 14 24.09 -0.83 58.02
C ALA A 14 23.42 -1.93 57.17
N ALA A 15 23.11 -3.09 57.76
CA ALA A 15 22.45 -4.19 57.05
C ALA A 15 20.94 -3.97 56.84
N LEU A 16 20.28 -3.18 57.70
CA LEU A 16 18.84 -2.93 57.59
C LEU A 16 18.49 -1.84 56.55
N VAL A 17 19.37 -0.84 56.35
CA VAL A 17 19.15 0.22 55.34
C VAL A 17 19.40 -0.28 53.92
N ALA A 18 20.31 -1.24 53.72
CA ALA A 18 20.53 -1.88 52.43
C ALA A 18 19.39 -2.83 52.01
N LEU A 19 18.60 -3.35 52.96
CA LEU A 19 17.48 -4.25 52.65
C LEU A 19 16.18 -3.52 52.27
N VAL A 20 16.02 -2.25 52.68
CA VAL A 20 14.82 -1.45 52.37
C VAL A 20 14.95 -0.71 51.04
N LEU A 21 16.17 -0.46 50.55
CA LEU A 21 16.43 0.15 49.22
C LEU A 21 16.44 -0.86 48.07
N GLY A 22 16.42 -2.17 48.35
CA GLY A 22 16.35 -3.24 47.34
C GLY A 22 14.93 -3.65 46.95
N ALA A 23 13.91 -3.09 47.61
CA ALA A 23 12.52 -3.42 47.36
C ALA A 23 11.92 -2.48 46.31
N VAL A 24 11.59 -3.07 45.15
CA VAL A 24 10.56 -2.62 44.19
C VAL A 24 10.97 -1.57 43.15
N LEU A 25 11.99 -1.88 42.35
CA LEU A 25 11.93 -1.62 40.90
C LEU A 25 11.77 -2.97 40.20
N LEU A 26 10.64 -3.66 40.46
CA LEU A 26 10.25 -4.74 39.57
C LEU A 26 9.90 -4.08 38.24
N PRO A 27 10.54 -4.46 37.11
CA PRO A 27 10.13 -3.95 35.82
C PRO A 27 8.65 -4.27 35.65
N ALA A 28 7.84 -3.22 35.49
CA ALA A 28 6.43 -3.42 35.15
C ALA A 28 6.39 -4.33 33.92
N PRO A 29 5.51 -5.37 33.90
CA PRO A 29 5.38 -6.20 32.72
C PRO A 29 5.13 -5.29 31.53
N ALA A 30 5.99 -5.37 30.51
CA ALA A 30 5.81 -4.61 29.30
C ALA A 30 4.40 -4.95 28.77
N GLN A 31 3.49 -3.98 28.81
CA GLN A 31 2.17 -4.18 28.25
C GLN A 31 2.35 -4.41 26.76
N ALA A 32 1.95 -5.59 26.30
CA ALA A 32 1.94 -5.89 24.88
C ALA A 32 1.07 -4.83 24.21
N VAL A 33 1.69 -4.07 23.29
CA VAL A 33 0.98 -3.05 22.56
C VAL A 33 -0.09 -3.72 21.70
N ASP A 34 -1.32 -3.30 21.88
CA ASP A 34 -2.45 -3.78 21.10
C ASP A 34 -2.46 -3.10 19.73
N TYR A 35 -1.71 -3.66 18.80
CA TYR A 35 -1.75 -3.28 17.40
C TYR A 35 -2.85 -4.06 16.66
N PRO A 36 -3.52 -3.46 15.65
CA PRO A 36 -4.46 -4.22 14.82
C PRO A 36 -3.76 -5.46 14.28
N GLY A 37 -4.30 -6.66 14.56
CA GLY A 37 -3.69 -7.92 14.12
C GLY A 37 -2.23 -8.13 14.56
N GLY A 38 -1.77 -7.41 15.59
CA GLY A 38 -0.38 -7.42 16.07
C GLY A 38 0.63 -6.71 15.17
N ARG A 39 0.20 -5.93 14.16
CA ARG A 39 1.08 -5.31 13.15
C ARG A 39 0.94 -3.79 13.12
N ARG A 40 2.03 -3.08 12.81
CA ARG A 40 2.10 -1.62 12.99
C ARG A 40 2.20 -0.80 11.71
N ILE A 41 2.58 -1.40 10.58
CA ILE A 41 2.74 -0.68 9.30
C ILE A 41 1.86 -1.36 8.27
N TYR A 42 0.92 -0.63 7.69
CA TYR A 42 -0.01 -1.14 6.67
C TYR A 42 0.14 -0.41 5.36
N SER A 43 0.22 -1.16 4.26
CA SER A 43 -0.08 -0.61 2.93
C SER A 43 -1.58 -0.71 2.69
N VAL A 44 -2.23 0.41 2.37
CA VAL A 44 -3.69 0.51 2.28
C VAL A 44 -4.11 1.17 0.98
N ALA A 45 -5.09 0.61 0.30
CA ALA A 45 -5.79 1.25 -0.81
C ALA A 45 -7.28 1.32 -0.51
N LEU A 46 -7.90 2.48 -0.70
CA LEU A 46 -9.32 2.69 -0.41
C LEU A 46 -9.92 3.79 -1.29
N GLY A 47 -11.24 3.91 -1.30
CA GLY A 47 -11.90 4.93 -2.09
C GLY A 47 -13.41 5.03 -1.90
N ALA A 48 -13.97 6.10 -2.46
CA ALA A 48 -15.39 6.23 -2.73
C ALA A 48 -15.65 5.71 -4.15
N ILE A 49 -15.92 4.42 -4.25
CA ILE A 49 -16.26 3.74 -5.50
C ILE A 49 -17.72 3.26 -5.40
N PRO A 50 -18.56 3.54 -6.41
CA PRO A 50 -19.93 3.04 -6.42
C PRO A 50 -19.96 1.50 -6.32
N ALA A 51 -20.97 0.96 -5.66
CA ALA A 51 -21.17 -0.48 -5.58
C ALA A 51 -21.33 -1.10 -6.99
N HIS A 52 -21.04 -2.39 -7.11
CA HIS A 52 -21.19 -3.11 -8.37
C HIS A 52 -22.61 -2.97 -8.94
N GLY A 53 -22.72 -2.49 -10.18
CA GLY A 53 -23.99 -2.24 -10.86
C GLY A 53 -24.69 -0.93 -10.47
N ALA A 54 -24.19 -0.18 -9.49
CA ALA A 54 -24.80 1.07 -9.05
C ALA A 54 -24.14 2.30 -9.73
N PRO A 55 -24.90 3.36 -10.04
CA PRO A 55 -24.34 4.62 -10.50
C PRO A 55 -23.63 5.35 -9.35
N ALA A 56 -22.79 6.34 -9.69
CA ALA A 56 -22.22 7.23 -8.69
C ALA A 56 -23.28 8.20 -8.15
N THR A 57 -23.46 8.23 -6.84
CA THR A 57 -24.37 9.17 -6.13
C THR A 57 -23.63 10.32 -5.46
N GLY A 58 -22.30 10.35 -5.56
CA GLY A 58 -21.43 11.33 -4.94
C GLY A 58 -20.03 11.35 -5.57
N PRO A 59 -19.06 12.02 -4.94
CA PRO A 59 -17.69 12.10 -5.43
C PRO A 59 -17.06 10.71 -5.58
N VAL A 60 -16.35 10.49 -6.69
CA VAL A 60 -15.55 9.29 -6.92
C VAL A 60 -14.09 9.63 -6.70
N TRP A 61 -13.43 8.90 -5.80
CA TRP A 61 -12.03 9.16 -5.47
C TRP A 61 -11.35 7.90 -4.95
N VAL A 62 -10.02 7.89 -5.05
CA VAL A 62 -9.15 6.82 -4.56
C VAL A 62 -8.02 7.40 -3.71
N ARG A 63 -7.56 6.63 -2.74
CA ARG A 63 -6.43 6.94 -1.86
C ARG A 63 -5.56 5.70 -1.71
N LEU A 64 -4.25 5.89 -1.86
CA LEU A 64 -3.23 4.87 -1.65
C LEU A 64 -2.30 5.36 -0.56
N ALA A 65 -2.16 4.60 0.51
CA ALA A 65 -1.61 5.08 1.77
C ALA A 65 -0.72 4.05 2.47
N THR A 66 0.13 4.55 3.35
CA THR A 66 0.77 3.77 4.41
C THR A 66 0.24 4.25 5.75
N TYR A 67 -0.31 3.35 6.55
CA TYR A 67 -0.73 3.63 7.93
C TYR A 67 0.37 3.19 8.90
N TYR A 68 0.66 4.02 9.89
CA TYR A 68 1.61 3.76 10.96
C TYR A 68 0.88 3.82 12.29
N PHE A 69 0.73 2.67 12.95
CA PHE A 69 0.14 2.55 14.27
C PHE A 69 1.22 2.63 15.34
N PHE A 70 0.96 3.39 16.40
CA PHE A 70 1.89 3.61 17.51
C PHE A 70 1.30 3.06 18.81
N GLY A 71 2.17 2.64 19.74
CA GLY A 71 1.71 1.95 20.94
C GLY A 71 1.02 2.80 21.99
N ASP A 72 0.95 4.11 21.76
CA ASP A 72 0.19 5.07 22.55
C ASP A 72 -1.27 5.24 22.07
N GLY A 73 -1.72 4.42 21.11
CA GLY A 73 -3.06 4.50 20.53
C GLY A 73 -3.19 5.54 19.43
N THR A 74 -2.09 6.14 18.97
CA THR A 74 -2.09 7.06 17.82
C THR A 74 -1.82 6.33 16.51
N VAL A 75 -2.25 6.95 15.40
CA VAL A 75 -2.00 6.46 14.04
C VAL A 75 -1.71 7.64 13.12
N THR A 76 -0.76 7.46 12.20
CA THR A 76 -0.54 8.42 11.11
C THR A 76 -0.74 7.76 9.75
N GLU A 77 -1.15 8.56 8.79
CA GLU A 77 -1.29 8.18 7.39
C GLU A 77 -0.30 9.00 6.55
N SER A 78 0.33 8.34 5.57
CA SER A 78 1.06 8.97 4.48
C SER A 78 0.41 8.53 3.17
N PHE A 79 -0.09 9.45 2.34
CA PHE A 79 -0.95 9.06 1.22
C PHE A 79 -0.82 9.87 -0.07
N PHE A 80 -1.16 9.19 -1.16
CA PHE A 80 -1.57 9.74 -2.44
C PHE A 80 -3.09 9.74 -2.53
N TYR A 81 -3.66 10.80 -3.08
CA TYR A 81 -5.11 10.96 -3.23
C TYR A 81 -5.46 11.50 -4.61
N TRP A 82 -6.47 10.92 -5.23
CA TRP A 82 -7.03 11.39 -6.47
C TRP A 82 -8.56 11.41 -6.46
N ASN A 83 -9.13 12.56 -6.82
CA ASN A 83 -10.56 12.74 -7.04
C ASN A 83 -10.86 12.86 -8.53
N ARG A 84 -11.90 12.18 -9.00
CA ARG A 84 -12.36 12.20 -10.40
C ARG A 84 -12.72 13.57 -10.93
N ALA A 85 -13.13 14.50 -10.07
CA ALA A 85 -13.39 15.88 -10.44
C ALA A 85 -12.12 16.66 -10.83
N THR A 86 -10.93 16.13 -10.55
CA THR A 86 -9.65 16.80 -10.83
C THR A 86 -8.82 15.95 -11.77
N ALA A 87 -8.40 16.49 -12.91
CA ALA A 87 -7.52 15.76 -13.80
C ALA A 87 -6.16 15.50 -13.13
N VAL A 88 -5.71 14.24 -13.11
CA VAL A 88 -4.33 13.88 -12.75
C VAL A 88 -3.54 13.50 -14.00
N GLY A 89 -2.45 14.23 -14.20
CA GLY A 89 -1.51 13.99 -15.29
C GLY A 89 -0.67 12.73 -15.09
N ALA A 90 0.16 12.42 -16.07
CA ALA A 90 1.19 11.40 -15.94
C ALA A 90 2.50 12.04 -15.51
N ALA A 91 3.22 11.40 -14.59
CA ALA A 91 4.55 11.80 -14.15
C ALA A 91 5.54 10.68 -14.41
N GLY A 92 6.79 11.05 -14.72
CA GLY A 92 7.90 10.11 -14.83
C GLY A 92 8.25 9.51 -13.47
N THR A 93 8.60 8.22 -13.46
CA THR A 93 9.03 7.53 -12.23
C THR A 93 10.54 7.62 -12.01
N GLY A 94 11.30 8.11 -12.99
CA GLY A 94 12.76 8.01 -13.03
C GLY A 94 13.28 6.60 -13.38
N VAL A 95 12.40 5.59 -13.48
CA VAL A 95 12.78 4.22 -13.86
C VAL A 95 12.54 4.03 -15.35
N ARG A 96 13.56 3.52 -16.05
CA ARG A 96 13.50 3.22 -17.49
C ARG A 96 13.47 1.72 -17.75
N THR A 97 12.90 1.34 -18.89
CA THR A 97 12.86 -0.05 -19.38
C THR A 97 14.16 -0.49 -20.06
N THR A 98 15.27 0.21 -19.79
CA THR A 98 16.59 -0.13 -20.31
C THR A 98 16.90 -1.61 -20.06
N GLY A 99 17.34 -2.32 -21.10
CA GLY A 99 17.62 -3.76 -21.06
C GLY A 99 16.48 -4.65 -21.59
N CYS A 100 15.28 -4.11 -21.78
CA CYS A 100 14.23 -4.81 -22.53
C CYS A 100 14.35 -4.58 -24.04
N THR A 101 14.18 -5.64 -24.83
CA THR A 101 14.32 -5.58 -26.30
C THR A 101 13.35 -4.58 -26.93
N GLY A 102 13.89 -3.68 -27.74
CA GLY A 102 13.13 -2.79 -28.62
C GLY A 102 12.60 -1.50 -27.97
N HIS A 103 12.76 -1.29 -26.66
CA HIS A 103 12.18 -0.12 -25.98
C HIS A 103 13.02 0.33 -24.77
N ASP A 104 13.47 1.59 -24.78
CA ASP A 104 14.00 2.29 -23.60
C ASP A 104 13.10 3.48 -23.29
N CYS A 105 12.04 3.22 -22.54
CA CYS A 105 11.03 4.20 -22.17
C CYS A 105 11.03 4.41 -20.66
N GLU A 106 10.78 5.64 -20.24
CA GLU A 106 10.50 5.90 -18.83
C GLU A 106 9.11 5.36 -18.48
N VAL A 107 9.04 4.56 -17.41
CA VAL A 107 7.76 4.09 -16.86
C VAL A 107 7.09 5.26 -16.16
N ARG A 108 5.79 5.43 -16.37
CA ARG A 108 5.02 6.57 -15.85
C ARG A 108 4.07 6.11 -14.76
N THR A 109 3.70 7.06 -13.92
CA THR A 109 2.69 6.90 -12.87
C THR A 109 1.74 8.10 -12.85
N ALA A 110 0.76 8.07 -11.96
CA ALA A 110 -0.09 9.21 -11.70
C ALA A 110 0.70 10.34 -11.02
N ALA A 111 0.56 11.58 -11.52
CA ALA A 111 1.19 12.74 -10.92
C ALA A 111 0.74 12.90 -9.45
N GLY A 112 1.71 13.08 -8.55
CA GLY A 112 1.52 13.07 -7.11
C GLY A 112 1.99 11.78 -6.42
N PHE A 113 2.26 10.70 -7.18
CA PHE A 113 2.79 9.45 -6.62
C PHE A 113 4.25 9.16 -6.99
N GLN A 114 4.81 9.87 -7.97
CA GLN A 114 6.19 9.70 -8.40
C GLN A 114 7.20 9.91 -7.25
N PRO A 115 8.42 9.34 -7.34
CA PRO A 115 9.50 9.68 -6.40
C PRO A 115 9.68 11.20 -6.25
N GLY A 116 9.89 11.65 -5.01
CA GLY A 116 10.02 13.08 -4.70
C GLY A 116 8.71 13.89 -4.69
N ALA A 117 7.55 13.29 -5.01
CA ALA A 117 6.27 13.97 -4.88
C ALA A 117 5.97 14.36 -3.42
N THR A 118 5.31 15.50 -3.22
CA THR A 118 4.82 15.92 -1.91
C THR A 118 3.82 14.90 -1.37
N VAL A 119 4.18 14.33 -0.22
CA VAL A 119 3.37 13.36 0.50
C VAL A 119 2.33 14.10 1.34
N LYS A 120 1.06 13.70 1.24
CA LYS A 120 0.02 14.16 2.16
C LYS A 120 0.03 13.29 3.41
N SER A 121 -0.42 13.84 4.53
CA SER A 121 -0.50 13.09 5.78
C SER A 121 -1.74 13.42 6.59
N LEU A 122 -2.24 12.44 7.33
CA LEU A 122 -3.22 12.60 8.40
C LEU A 122 -2.64 12.04 9.71
N ALA A 123 -3.18 12.52 10.83
CA ALA A 123 -2.94 11.95 12.14
C ALA A 123 -4.28 11.65 12.81
N GLY A 124 -4.29 10.69 13.72
CA GLY A 124 -5.49 10.24 14.39
C GLY A 124 -5.18 9.34 15.58
N THR A 125 -6.23 8.73 16.10
CA THR A 125 -6.17 7.69 17.12
C THR A 125 -6.85 6.43 16.62
N TYR A 126 -6.58 5.30 17.27
CA TYR A 126 -7.24 4.05 16.97
C TYR A 126 -7.63 3.30 18.24
N THR A 127 -8.66 2.47 18.11
CA THR A 127 -9.06 1.51 19.13
C THR A 127 -9.30 0.15 18.49
N ASN A 128 -8.82 -0.90 19.16
CA ASN A 128 -9.12 -2.28 18.78
C ASN A 128 -10.26 -2.81 19.64
N SER A 129 -11.14 -3.60 19.02
CA SER A 129 -12.22 -4.31 19.70
C SER A 129 -12.45 -5.63 18.97
N GLY A 130 -11.97 -6.73 19.55
CA GLY A 130 -12.01 -8.04 18.91
C GLY A 130 -11.26 -8.04 17.57
N ASP A 131 -11.96 -8.38 16.49
CA ASP A 131 -11.44 -8.39 15.11
C ASP A 131 -11.69 -7.08 14.37
N THR A 132 -11.95 -5.99 15.09
CA THR A 132 -12.27 -4.69 14.49
C THR A 132 -11.31 -3.63 15.00
N VAL A 133 -10.82 -2.78 14.08
CA VAL A 133 -10.13 -1.53 14.42
C VAL A 133 -10.97 -0.36 13.94
N THR A 134 -11.17 0.61 14.83
CA THR A 134 -11.75 1.91 14.49
C THR A 134 -10.66 2.96 14.55
N ILE A 135 -10.48 3.68 13.45
CA ILE A 135 -9.55 4.79 13.33
C ILE A 135 -10.35 6.09 13.34
N THR A 136 -9.99 7.03 14.20
CA THR A 136 -10.52 8.39 14.21
C THR A 136 -9.43 9.35 13.78
N TRP A 137 -9.53 9.88 12.57
CA TRP A 137 -8.60 10.89 12.07
C TRP A 137 -8.94 12.28 12.61
N SER A 138 -7.97 13.19 12.48
CA SER A 138 -8.17 14.62 12.68
C SER A 138 -9.41 15.11 11.92
N GLY A 139 -10.26 15.90 12.59
CA GLY A 139 -11.55 16.34 12.03
C GLY A 139 -12.72 15.39 12.31
N SER A 140 -12.55 14.43 13.22
CA SER A 140 -13.58 13.49 13.69
C SER A 140 -14.16 12.59 12.59
N VAL A 141 -13.41 12.41 11.49
CA VAL A 141 -13.75 11.44 10.46
C VAL A 141 -13.24 10.07 10.85
N GLN A 142 -14.07 9.05 10.65
CA GLN A 142 -13.83 7.70 11.13
C GLN A 142 -13.81 6.69 10.00
N GLU A 143 -12.96 5.69 10.16
CA GLU A 143 -12.94 4.45 9.38
C GLU A 143 -13.01 3.27 10.34
N THR A 144 -13.81 2.27 9.99
CA THR A 144 -13.83 0.98 10.68
C THR A 144 -13.40 -0.11 9.72
N TRP A 145 -12.51 -0.97 10.20
CA TRP A 145 -11.93 -2.07 9.44
C TRP A 145 -12.08 -3.38 10.20
N ARG A 146 -12.39 -4.45 9.47
CA ARG A 146 -12.27 -5.81 9.97
C ARG A 146 -10.83 -6.27 9.80
N VAL A 147 -10.28 -6.88 10.83
CA VAL A 147 -8.92 -7.38 10.91
C VAL A 147 -8.93 -8.89 10.76
N SER A 148 -8.08 -9.43 9.90
CA SER A 148 -7.83 -10.87 9.76
C SER A 148 -6.33 -11.15 9.61
N GLN A 149 -5.93 -12.42 9.65
CA GLN A 149 -4.55 -12.86 9.49
C GLN A 149 -4.45 -13.85 8.33
N PRO A 150 -4.20 -13.38 7.09
CA PRO A 150 -4.10 -14.28 5.94
C PRO A 150 -2.81 -15.11 5.95
N ALA A 151 -1.76 -14.65 6.63
CA ALA A 151 -0.50 -15.37 6.81
C ALA A 151 0.08 -15.09 8.20
N SER A 152 1.00 -15.93 8.66
CA SER A 152 1.61 -15.77 9.99
C SER A 152 2.39 -14.47 10.16
N ASP A 153 2.85 -13.86 9.06
CA ASP A 153 3.65 -12.63 9.00
C ASP A 153 2.88 -11.43 8.45
N LEU A 154 1.55 -11.53 8.31
CA LEU A 154 0.66 -10.48 7.80
C LEU A 154 -0.64 -10.37 8.59
N ALA A 155 -1.10 -9.13 8.75
CA ALA A 155 -2.48 -8.80 9.06
C ALA A 155 -3.16 -8.18 7.83
N ARG A 156 -4.47 -8.34 7.70
CA ARG A 156 -5.29 -7.76 6.65
C ARG A 156 -6.39 -6.89 7.24
N LEU A 157 -6.63 -5.75 6.62
CA LEU A 157 -7.74 -4.85 6.87
C LEU A 157 -8.74 -4.96 5.71
N ASP A 158 -9.99 -5.24 6.01
CA ASP A 158 -11.12 -5.16 5.08
C ASP A 158 -12.03 -4.02 5.53
N PHE A 159 -12.30 -3.07 4.62
CA PHE A 159 -13.12 -1.92 4.95
C PHE A 159 -14.54 -2.33 5.37
N VAL A 160 -15.05 -1.72 6.45
CA VAL A 160 -16.41 -1.96 6.96
C VAL A 160 -17.28 -0.72 6.76
N SER A 161 -16.86 0.43 7.30
CA SER A 161 -17.66 1.65 7.26
C SER A 161 -16.81 2.91 7.45
N SER A 162 -17.39 4.05 7.05
CA SER A 162 -16.83 5.38 7.31
C SER A 162 -17.94 6.41 7.42
N ASN A 163 -17.64 7.59 7.98
CA ASN A 163 -18.56 8.73 8.02
C ASN A 163 -18.20 9.84 7.00
N TYR A 164 -17.28 9.59 6.07
CA TYR A 164 -16.78 10.58 5.10
C TYR A 164 -16.71 10.06 3.66
N GLY A 165 -17.44 8.98 3.37
CA GLY A 165 -17.75 8.54 2.01
C GLY A 165 -16.85 7.44 1.43
N VAL A 166 -15.95 6.84 2.21
CA VAL A 166 -15.31 5.58 1.79
C VAL A 166 -16.35 4.49 1.70
N THR A 167 -16.28 3.71 0.64
CA THR A 167 -17.18 2.58 0.38
C THR A 167 -16.44 1.26 0.18
N VAL A 168 -15.13 1.31 -0.08
CA VAL A 168 -14.31 0.13 -0.30
C VAL A 168 -12.87 0.39 0.09
N GLY A 169 -12.18 -0.63 0.56
CA GLY A 169 -10.75 -0.59 0.81
C GLY A 169 -10.19 -1.90 1.32
N TRP A 170 -8.89 -2.05 1.14
CA TRP A 170 -8.09 -3.16 1.64
C TRP A 170 -6.75 -2.65 2.15
N GLY A 171 -6.29 -3.24 3.23
CA GLY A 171 -4.96 -3.00 3.78
C GLY A 171 -4.26 -4.29 4.13
N PHE A 172 -2.94 -4.30 4.03
CA PHE A 172 -2.12 -5.41 4.53
C PHE A 172 -0.96 -4.83 5.33
N GLY A 173 -0.76 -5.38 6.52
CA GLY A 173 0.20 -4.85 7.46
C GLY A 173 1.12 -5.90 8.03
N SER A 174 2.29 -5.42 8.43
CA SER A 174 3.35 -6.18 9.08
C SER A 174 4.11 -5.29 10.07
N SER A 175 5.15 -5.85 10.67
CA SER A 175 6.09 -5.16 11.55
C SER A 175 7.45 -4.91 10.89
N ALA A 176 7.57 -5.21 9.58
CA ALA A 176 8.76 -4.94 8.79
C ALA A 176 9.14 -3.45 8.83
N SER A 177 10.43 -3.12 8.75
CA SER A 177 10.87 -1.73 8.76
C SER A 177 10.29 -0.92 7.60
N ASN A 178 10.18 0.41 7.77
CA ASN A 178 9.71 1.30 6.70
C ASN A 178 10.54 1.17 5.42
N ASP A 179 11.84 0.89 5.57
CA ASP A 179 12.77 0.72 4.46
C ASP A 179 12.80 -0.71 3.89
N ALA A 180 12.03 -1.64 4.43
CA ALA A 180 11.93 -2.99 3.87
C ALA A 180 11.14 -2.97 2.56
N TYR A 181 11.76 -3.40 1.47
CA TYR A 181 11.10 -3.61 0.18
C TYR A 181 11.81 -4.72 -0.58
N THR A 182 11.12 -5.30 -1.55
CA THR A 182 11.71 -6.24 -2.50
C THR A 182 12.02 -5.49 -3.80
N PRO A 183 13.29 -5.45 -4.25
CA PRO A 183 13.63 -4.92 -5.57
C PRO A 183 12.82 -5.64 -6.66
N VAL A 184 12.40 -4.92 -7.70
CA VAL A 184 11.53 -5.48 -8.75
C VAL A 184 12.13 -6.72 -9.41
N SER A 185 13.45 -6.75 -9.59
CA SER A 185 14.18 -7.91 -10.10
C SER A 185 14.04 -9.18 -9.22
N ASN A 186 13.78 -9.03 -7.92
CA ASN A 186 13.62 -10.13 -6.97
C ASN A 186 12.16 -10.52 -6.75
N ILE A 187 11.21 -9.80 -7.34
CA ILE A 187 9.79 -10.15 -7.24
C ILE A 187 9.55 -11.47 -7.99
N PRO A 188 8.91 -12.47 -7.35
CA PRO A 188 8.57 -13.72 -8.02
C PRO A 188 7.67 -13.48 -9.24
N LEU A 189 8.06 -14.06 -10.38
CA LEU A 189 7.28 -14.04 -11.62
C LEU A 189 6.16 -15.08 -11.53
N ALA A 190 5.17 -14.78 -10.70
CA ALA A 190 4.04 -15.64 -10.39
C ALA A 190 2.72 -14.95 -10.73
N GLN A 191 1.63 -15.69 -10.60
CA GLN A 191 0.29 -15.12 -10.63
C GLN A 191 -0.10 -14.67 -9.22
N TYR A 192 -0.46 -13.40 -9.09
CA TYR A 192 -1.00 -12.82 -7.86
C TYR A 192 -2.50 -12.64 -8.03
N THR A 193 -3.29 -13.19 -7.13
CA THR A 193 -4.75 -13.10 -7.18
C THR A 193 -5.24 -11.98 -6.27
N GLY A 194 -6.47 -11.53 -6.47
CA GLY A 194 -7.05 -10.58 -5.54
C GLY A 194 -8.39 -10.06 -5.98
N ARG A 195 -8.66 -8.81 -5.65
CA ARG A 195 -9.94 -8.16 -5.91
C ARG A 195 -9.74 -6.74 -6.38
N TYR A 196 -10.74 -6.23 -7.06
CA TYR A 196 -10.83 -4.82 -7.39
C TYR A 196 -12.25 -4.31 -7.16
N ALA A 197 -12.34 -3.00 -6.96
CA ALA A 197 -13.55 -2.22 -7.12
C ALA A 197 -13.19 -0.99 -7.94
N GLY A 198 -13.93 -0.71 -9.01
CA GLY A 198 -13.64 0.39 -9.91
C GLY A 198 -14.86 1.04 -10.54
N TYR A 199 -14.61 2.13 -11.25
CA TYR A 199 -15.60 2.96 -11.89
C TYR A 199 -15.01 3.64 -13.12
N SER A 200 -15.74 3.55 -14.24
CA SER A 200 -15.33 4.09 -15.55
C SER A 200 -16.35 5.08 -16.14
N GLY A 201 -17.29 5.58 -15.34
CA GLY A 201 -18.22 6.65 -15.74
C GLY A 201 -19.68 6.27 -15.90
N SER A 202 -20.04 4.99 -15.83
CA SER A 202 -21.45 4.53 -15.86
C SER A 202 -21.87 3.98 -14.50
N THR A 203 -21.45 2.76 -14.19
CA THR A 203 -21.75 2.05 -12.95
C THR A 203 -20.46 1.54 -12.29
N GLY A 204 -20.53 1.25 -10.99
CA GLY A 204 -19.47 0.57 -10.29
C GLY A 204 -19.27 -0.84 -10.82
N ALA A 205 -18.02 -1.29 -10.81
CA ALA A 205 -17.61 -2.64 -11.12
C ALA A 205 -16.81 -3.20 -9.94
N ALA A 206 -16.99 -4.47 -9.60
CA ALA A 206 -16.20 -5.13 -8.58
C ALA A 206 -16.14 -6.63 -8.86
N GLY A 207 -15.06 -7.27 -8.43
CA GLY A 207 -14.92 -8.71 -8.62
C GLY A 207 -13.50 -9.21 -8.36
N PRO A 208 -13.24 -10.49 -8.70
CA PRO A 208 -11.90 -11.05 -8.73
C PRO A 208 -10.99 -10.23 -9.65
N SER A 209 -9.72 -10.13 -9.27
CA SER A 209 -8.66 -9.48 -10.04
C SER A 209 -7.38 -10.31 -9.97
N GLY A 210 -6.41 -9.97 -10.80
CA GLY A 210 -5.08 -10.56 -10.69
C GLY A 210 -4.03 -9.77 -11.45
N MET A 211 -2.78 -10.04 -11.10
CA MET A 211 -1.59 -9.61 -11.82
C MET A 211 -0.77 -10.86 -12.14
N ASP A 212 -0.67 -11.19 -13.42
CA ASP A 212 0.12 -12.34 -13.89
C ASP A 212 1.47 -11.87 -14.39
N LEU A 213 2.52 -12.15 -13.61
CA LEU A 213 3.89 -11.79 -13.96
C LEU A 213 4.66 -12.91 -14.65
N ARG A 214 4.06 -14.09 -14.89
CA ARG A 214 4.78 -15.25 -15.47
C ARG A 214 5.34 -14.96 -16.86
N SER A 215 4.68 -14.09 -17.61
CA SER A 215 5.10 -13.70 -18.97
C SER A 215 6.06 -12.49 -18.99
N PHE A 216 6.35 -11.88 -17.84
CA PHE A 216 7.21 -10.70 -17.78
C PHE A 216 8.69 -11.09 -17.86
N ALA A 217 9.46 -10.27 -18.56
CA ALA A 217 10.90 -10.34 -18.59
C ALA A 217 11.51 -9.22 -17.73
N ARG A 218 12.67 -9.50 -17.12
CA ARG A 218 13.46 -8.49 -16.39
C ARG A 218 14.17 -7.58 -17.39
N CYS A 219 13.90 -6.28 -17.35
CA CYS A 219 14.66 -5.30 -18.11
C CYS A 219 15.96 -4.96 -17.37
N ASN A 220 15.84 -4.67 -16.08
CA ASN A 220 16.94 -4.32 -15.18
C ASN A 220 16.54 -4.58 -13.72
N GLY A 221 17.35 -4.11 -12.77
CA GLY A 221 17.11 -4.28 -11.33
C GLY A 221 15.76 -3.76 -10.82
N ASN A 222 15.19 -2.76 -11.50
CA ASN A 222 14.02 -2.00 -11.05
C ASN A 222 12.84 -2.07 -12.02
N CYS A 223 12.91 -2.85 -13.10
CA CYS A 223 11.87 -2.88 -14.13
C CYS A 223 11.66 -4.27 -14.75
N LEU A 224 10.39 -4.66 -14.88
CA LEU A 224 9.92 -5.75 -15.72
C LEU A 224 9.09 -5.21 -16.88
N SER A 225 9.07 -5.93 -18.00
CA SER A 225 8.15 -5.66 -19.12
C SER A 225 7.59 -6.93 -19.71
N TRP A 226 6.39 -6.81 -20.29
CA TRP A 226 5.80 -7.81 -21.17
C TRP A 226 5.13 -7.14 -22.37
N LEU A 227 5.20 -7.79 -23.53
CA LEU A 227 4.37 -7.50 -24.70
C LEU A 227 3.42 -8.67 -24.88
N SER A 228 2.11 -8.43 -24.73
CA SER A 228 1.13 -9.48 -24.97
C SER A 228 1.03 -9.82 -26.46
N PRO A 229 0.47 -10.99 -26.81
CA PRO A 229 -0.13 -11.19 -28.12
C PRO A 229 -1.21 -10.14 -28.42
N PRO A 230 -1.57 -9.91 -29.69
CA PRO A 230 -2.70 -9.05 -30.06
C PRO A 230 -4.00 -9.47 -29.37
N THR A 231 -4.76 -8.50 -28.88
CA THR A 231 -6.05 -8.72 -28.21
C THR A 231 -7.12 -7.75 -28.68
N ALA A 232 -8.37 -8.20 -28.71
CA ALA A 232 -9.54 -7.38 -28.99
C ALA A 232 -9.85 -6.35 -27.89
N THR A 233 -9.26 -6.46 -26.70
CA THR A 233 -9.33 -5.38 -25.68
C THR A 233 -8.74 -4.07 -26.22
N CYS A 234 -7.80 -4.18 -27.16
CA CYS A 234 -7.24 -3.06 -27.91
C CYS A 234 -7.87 -2.96 -29.30
N SER A 235 -9.19 -2.73 -29.35
CA SER A 235 -9.94 -2.63 -30.60
C SER A 235 -10.14 -1.20 -31.11
N SER A 236 -9.94 -0.19 -30.26
CA SER A 236 -10.17 1.22 -30.59
C SER A 236 -8.90 1.91 -31.09
N CYS A 237 -8.23 1.31 -32.07
CA CYS A 237 -6.95 1.80 -32.57
C CYS A 237 -7.15 2.94 -33.61
N PRO A 238 -6.34 4.02 -33.56
CA PRO A 238 -6.43 5.13 -34.53
C PRO A 238 -6.23 4.73 -35.99
N ASN A 239 -5.49 3.65 -36.25
CA ASN A 239 -5.25 3.11 -37.58
C ASN A 239 -6.34 2.12 -38.06
N GLY A 240 -7.44 1.98 -37.32
CA GLY A 240 -8.54 1.07 -37.66
C GLY A 240 -8.29 -0.41 -37.32
N ALA A 241 -7.16 -0.75 -36.71
CA ALA A 241 -6.92 -2.12 -36.25
C ALA A 241 -7.92 -2.51 -35.15
N THR A 242 -8.51 -3.71 -35.27
CA THR A 242 -9.49 -4.23 -34.31
C THR A 242 -8.84 -5.08 -33.20
N SER A 243 -7.53 -5.28 -33.27
CA SER A 243 -6.73 -5.89 -32.21
C SER A 243 -5.31 -5.34 -32.23
N SER A 244 -4.69 -5.27 -31.05
CA SER A 244 -3.29 -4.86 -30.90
C SER A 244 -2.68 -5.46 -29.64
N PRO A 245 -1.35 -5.68 -29.60
CA PRO A 245 -0.65 -6.00 -28.37
C PRO A 245 -0.87 -4.95 -27.27
N ILE A 246 -0.80 -5.40 -26.01
CA ILE A 246 -0.69 -4.53 -24.85
C ILE A 246 0.76 -4.56 -24.38
N ARG A 247 1.34 -3.38 -24.20
CA ARG A 247 2.63 -3.21 -23.54
C ARG A 247 2.39 -3.02 -22.05
N TYR A 248 3.05 -3.84 -21.23
CA TYR A 248 3.02 -3.77 -19.78
C TYR A 248 4.39 -3.46 -19.20
N TYR A 249 4.41 -2.64 -18.16
CA TYR A 249 5.56 -2.39 -17.31
C TYR A 249 5.21 -2.54 -15.84
N LEU A 250 6.16 -3.09 -15.08
CA LEU A 250 6.21 -2.99 -13.63
C LEU A 250 7.55 -2.38 -13.25
N ALA A 251 7.53 -1.20 -12.64
CA ALA A 251 8.72 -0.53 -12.13
C ALA A 251 8.64 -0.31 -10.62
N GLY A 252 9.78 -0.02 -9.98
CA GLY A 252 9.81 0.19 -8.53
C GLY A 252 10.88 1.14 -8.05
N SER A 253 10.57 1.80 -6.92
CA SER A 253 11.47 2.67 -6.17
C SER A 253 11.11 2.54 -4.68
N GLY A 254 11.93 1.79 -3.93
CA GLY A 254 11.59 1.36 -2.57
C GLY A 254 10.28 0.55 -2.54
N ARG A 255 9.42 0.83 -1.56
CA ARG A 255 8.08 0.22 -1.43
C ARG A 255 7.07 0.65 -2.50
N ARG A 256 7.35 1.72 -3.25
CA ARG A 256 6.45 2.19 -4.31
C ARG A 256 6.70 1.41 -5.58
N ASN A 257 5.63 0.86 -6.16
CA ASN A 257 5.67 0.22 -7.46
C ASN A 257 4.70 0.92 -8.42
N PHE A 258 5.03 0.83 -9.70
CA PHE A 258 4.37 1.54 -10.78
C PHE A 258 4.03 0.53 -11.86
N TYR A 259 2.74 0.19 -11.94
CA TYR A 259 2.26 -0.68 -13.00
C TYR A 259 1.60 0.17 -14.08
N GLU A 260 2.10 0.08 -15.31
CA GLU A 260 1.63 0.85 -16.44
C GLU A 260 1.35 -0.07 -17.61
N HIS A 261 0.26 0.17 -18.33
CA HIS A 261 0.05 -0.48 -19.61
C HIS A 261 -0.76 0.35 -20.60
N TRP A 262 -0.62 0.02 -21.87
CA TRP A 262 -1.37 0.63 -22.98
C TRP A 262 -1.37 -0.27 -24.21
N CYS A 263 -2.32 -0.02 -25.11
CA CYS A 263 -2.40 -0.67 -26.41
C CYS A 263 -1.34 -0.11 -27.35
N THR A 264 -0.50 -0.95 -27.96
CA THR A 264 0.61 -0.46 -28.78
C THR A 264 0.15 0.28 -30.03
N CYS A 265 -1.05 0.02 -30.53
CA CYS A 265 -1.63 0.76 -31.65
C CYS A 265 -1.95 2.24 -31.36
N LEU A 266 -1.92 2.69 -30.10
CA LEU A 266 -2.21 4.08 -29.73
C LEU A 266 -1.08 5.05 -30.13
N THR A 267 0.05 4.54 -30.60
CA THR A 267 1.16 5.37 -31.05
C THR A 267 2.03 4.65 -32.08
N SER A 268 2.66 5.40 -32.97
CA SER A 268 3.76 4.94 -33.82
C SER A 268 5.13 5.16 -33.17
N SER A 269 5.19 5.86 -32.03
CA SER A 269 6.42 6.11 -31.26
C SER A 269 6.81 4.87 -30.45
N THR A 270 8.12 4.69 -30.25
CA THR A 270 8.67 3.68 -29.33
C THR A 270 8.15 3.84 -27.91
N CYS A 271 7.96 5.09 -27.46
CA CYS A 271 7.50 5.43 -26.11
C CYS A 271 6.16 6.16 -26.14
N TYR A 272 5.17 5.55 -25.50
CA TYR A 272 3.82 6.12 -25.41
C TYR A 272 3.73 7.16 -24.30
N THR A 273 3.25 8.35 -24.64
CA THR A 273 3.08 9.46 -23.69
C THR A 273 1.62 9.87 -23.50
N GLY A 274 0.68 9.13 -24.09
CA GLY A 274 -0.76 9.40 -24.00
C GLY A 274 -1.43 8.84 -22.74
N GLY A 275 -2.73 8.53 -22.86
CA GLY A 275 -3.57 8.03 -21.78
C GLY A 275 -3.34 6.56 -21.47
N SER A 276 -2.20 6.22 -20.86
CA SER A 276 -1.94 4.88 -20.35
C SER A 276 -2.71 4.58 -19.07
N HIS A 277 -2.97 3.29 -18.83
CA HIS A 277 -3.51 2.77 -17.58
C HIS A 277 -2.40 2.72 -16.54
N ARG A 278 -2.36 3.75 -15.68
CA ARG A 278 -1.35 3.93 -14.63
C ARG A 278 -1.91 3.48 -13.29
N LYS A 279 -1.20 2.57 -12.63
CA LYS A 279 -1.58 1.98 -11.35
C LYS A 279 -0.47 2.19 -10.32
N PRO A 280 -0.50 3.29 -9.55
CA PRO A 280 0.25 3.41 -8.30
C PRO A 280 0.02 2.21 -7.39
N GLN A 281 1.11 1.65 -6.85
CA GLN A 281 1.06 0.49 -5.96
C GLN A 281 2.03 0.62 -4.79
N LEU A 282 1.67 0.01 -3.67
CA LEU A 282 2.55 -0.20 -2.52
C LEU A 282 2.74 -1.69 -2.32
N GLN A 283 3.98 -2.10 -2.09
CA GLN A 283 4.31 -3.50 -1.80
C GLN A 283 3.71 -3.94 -0.46
N VAL A 284 3.10 -5.12 -0.46
CA VAL A 284 2.74 -5.85 0.75
C VAL A 284 3.97 -6.66 1.15
N ILE A 285 4.57 -6.28 2.28
CA ILE A 285 5.79 -6.89 2.81
C ILE A 285 5.45 -7.49 4.17
N GLY A 286 5.74 -8.78 4.38
CA GLY A 286 5.59 -9.48 5.65
C GLY A 286 6.70 -9.13 6.63
N ASP A 287 6.56 -9.54 7.88
CA ASP A 287 7.44 -9.13 9.00
C ASP A 287 8.95 -9.26 8.71
N ASN A 288 9.34 -10.31 7.98
CA ASN A 288 10.74 -10.63 7.67
C ASN A 288 11.22 -10.05 6.32
N GLY A 289 10.47 -9.13 5.71
CA GLY A 289 10.79 -8.58 4.39
C GLY A 289 10.24 -9.40 3.22
N THR A 290 9.48 -10.48 3.50
CA THR A 290 8.86 -11.34 2.47
C THR A 290 7.91 -10.54 1.60
N PHE A 291 8.08 -10.62 0.28
CA PHE A 291 7.14 -10.03 -0.67
C PHE A 291 5.88 -10.88 -0.83
N HIS A 292 4.72 -10.26 -0.64
CA HIS A 292 3.42 -10.94 -0.76
C HIS A 292 2.56 -10.41 -1.91
N GLY A 293 2.89 -9.26 -2.49
CA GLY A 293 2.11 -8.65 -3.56
C GLY A 293 1.98 -7.14 -3.41
N TRP A 294 0.81 -6.60 -3.79
CA TRP A 294 0.52 -5.18 -3.77
C TRP A 294 -0.88 -4.87 -3.31
N VAL A 295 -1.03 -3.70 -2.70
CA VAL A 295 -2.26 -2.91 -2.80
C VAL A 295 -2.02 -1.77 -3.79
N GLY A 296 -3.07 -1.30 -4.45
CA GLY A 296 -2.93 -0.24 -5.41
C GLY A 296 -4.23 0.44 -5.75
N VAL A 297 -4.07 1.50 -6.53
CA VAL A 297 -5.18 2.20 -7.15
C VAL A 297 -4.92 2.30 -8.64
N GLU A 298 -5.97 2.32 -9.45
CA GLU A 298 -5.84 2.81 -10.82
C GLU A 298 -6.14 4.30 -10.86
N ALA A 299 -5.20 5.03 -11.46
CA ALA A 299 -5.27 6.46 -11.61
C ALA A 299 -5.01 6.89 -13.07
N SER A 300 -5.91 6.55 -13.98
CA SER A 300 -5.75 6.78 -15.43
C SER A 300 -6.77 7.79 -15.96
N ASN A 301 -6.29 8.87 -16.57
CA ASN A 301 -7.12 9.75 -17.39
C ASN A 301 -7.15 9.21 -18.82
N SER A 302 -8.31 8.76 -19.30
CA SER A 302 -8.66 8.92 -20.72
C SER A 302 -8.98 10.40 -20.92
N THR A 303 -8.55 10.99 -22.03
CA THR A 303 -8.80 12.39 -22.40
C THR A 303 -10.22 12.85 -22.03
N ALA A 304 -10.34 13.98 -21.32
CA ALA A 304 -11.58 14.62 -20.83
C ALA A 304 -12.31 13.93 -19.64
N ASN A 305 -11.80 14.06 -18.41
CA ASN A 305 -12.52 13.81 -17.14
C ASN A 305 -13.27 12.46 -17.01
N THR A 306 -12.89 11.46 -17.79
CA THR A 306 -13.58 10.15 -17.91
C THR A 306 -12.68 8.98 -17.52
N GLY A 307 -11.68 9.23 -16.68
CA GLY A 307 -10.70 8.25 -16.24
C GLY A 307 -11.26 7.03 -15.51
N TYR A 308 -10.48 5.95 -15.51
CA TYR A 308 -10.77 4.74 -14.74
C TYR A 308 -10.22 4.91 -13.32
N PHE A 309 -11.09 4.73 -12.34
CA PHE A 309 -10.76 4.74 -10.92
C PHE A 309 -10.93 3.34 -10.40
N ALA A 310 -9.91 2.81 -9.74
CA ALA A 310 -10.07 1.56 -9.02
C ALA A 310 -9.23 1.53 -7.76
N VAL A 311 -9.68 0.73 -6.82
CA VAL A 311 -8.92 0.22 -5.70
C VAL A 311 -8.72 -1.27 -5.95
N HIS A 312 -7.54 -1.80 -5.70
CA HIS A 312 -7.26 -3.22 -5.87
C HIS A 312 -6.21 -3.73 -4.89
N PHE A 313 -6.19 -5.04 -4.71
CA PHE A 313 -5.03 -5.75 -4.20
C PHE A 313 -4.75 -6.97 -5.06
N HIS A 314 -3.49 -7.36 -5.13
CA HIS A 314 -2.99 -8.56 -5.78
C HIS A 314 -1.94 -9.18 -4.87
N VAL A 315 -2.30 -10.25 -4.15
CA VAL A 315 -1.43 -10.92 -3.17
C VAL A 315 -1.41 -12.42 -3.37
N ASN A 316 -0.44 -13.09 -2.77
CA ASN A 316 -0.29 -14.56 -2.78
C ASN A 316 -0.23 -15.09 -1.34
N VAL A 317 -1.37 -15.00 -0.64
CA VAL A 317 -1.59 -15.48 0.74
C VAL A 317 -3.02 -15.97 0.91
#